data_AF-A0A934F8D6-F1
#
_entry.id   AF-A0A934F8D6-F1
#
_cell.length_a   1.000
_cell.length_b   1.000
_cell.length_c   1.000
_cell.angle_alpha   90.00
_cell.angle_beta   90.00
_cell.angle_gamma   90.00
#
_symmetry.space_group_name_H-M   'P 1'
#
loop_
_entity.id
_entity.type
_entity.pdbx_description
1 polymer ?
#
loop_
_entity_poly.entity_id
_entity_poly.type
_entity_poly.pdbx_seq_one_letter_code
_entity_poly.pdbx_strand_id
1 'polypeptide(L)'
;MNSLWKTILDGLTYQDLAGKRQPRIYTVITGLILLLLFAAGGMAGLNRYLLMSRVQATPVSVSMTTQVIESSETEPPATVQSEGNVSSGCPTDSTEWSFSPTLISENHQVIQPACVYQGLERTIAWALAVREGYSRAEATQQLGFSEMPMRQLEMVTIPSDADELVDVPVSFIPPNPDFTEWRLNARGEPAVTYALRGCFRTSTITGNRVEIWGGDYPVVCIVVEDAENTHIVYSLNGHTYTSPATPMRSFLLFGYISDGYWVWLGTQTEPKIEITDPQENASDRLTVATLYDSQPWDAKWLMNFHHLPMRPLPKNWQSLTDENEKQFILSALSANHEGGTP
;
A
#
# COMPACT_ATOMS: atom_id res chain seq x y z
N MET A 1 -29.37 -49.50 1.57
CA MET A 1 -29.82 -48.15 1.17
C MET A 1 -31.21 -47.76 1.70
N ASN A 2 -32.15 -48.69 1.93
CA ASN A 2 -33.53 -48.34 2.31
C ASN A 2 -33.76 -47.90 3.77
N SER A 3 -32.94 -48.33 4.75
CA SER A 3 -33.16 -47.92 6.15
C SER A 3 -32.69 -46.49 6.43
N LEU A 4 -31.53 -46.09 5.90
CA LEU A 4 -30.99 -44.74 6.02
C LEU A 4 -31.93 -43.67 5.46
N TRP A 5 -32.47 -43.89 4.26
CA TRP A 5 -33.44 -42.98 3.66
C TRP A 5 -34.72 -42.86 4.47
N LYS A 6 -35.19 -43.96 5.09
CA LYS A 6 -36.36 -43.95 5.94
C LYS A 6 -36.12 -43.19 7.25
N THR A 7 -34.97 -43.39 7.88
CA THR A 7 -34.54 -42.65 9.08
C THR A 7 -34.41 -41.15 8.81
N ILE A 8 -33.86 -40.77 7.65
CA ILE A 8 -33.77 -39.37 7.23
C ILE A 8 -35.17 -38.78 7.01
N LEU A 9 -36.07 -39.48 6.31
CA LEU A 9 -37.44 -38.99 6.09
C LEU A 9 -38.23 -38.84 7.40
N ASP A 10 -38.11 -39.81 8.31
CA ASP A 10 -38.81 -39.77 9.60
C ASP A 10 -38.23 -38.68 10.52
N GLY A 11 -36.96 -38.28 10.32
CA GLY A 11 -36.34 -37.12 10.96
C GLY A 11 -36.76 -35.78 10.36
N LEU A 12 -37.14 -35.72 9.08
CA LEU A 12 -37.49 -34.47 8.37
C LEU A 12 -39.00 -34.20 8.29
N THR A 13 -39.83 -35.22 8.55
CA THR A 13 -41.29 -35.14 8.49
C THR A 13 -41.93 -35.56 9.81
N TYR A 14 -43.21 -35.23 10.01
CA TYR A 14 -44.05 -35.77 11.08
C TYR A 14 -45.40 -36.18 10.49
N GLN A 15 -46.15 -37.05 11.18
CA GLN A 15 -47.46 -37.47 10.75
C GLN A 15 -48.53 -36.62 11.42
N ASP A 16 -49.40 -35.98 10.65
CA ASP A 16 -50.51 -35.20 11.18
C ASP A 16 -51.63 -36.09 11.73
N LEU A 17 -52.61 -35.48 12.42
CA LEU A 17 -53.75 -36.18 13.02
C LEU A 17 -54.61 -36.94 11.98
N ALA A 18 -54.45 -36.63 10.68
CA ALA A 18 -55.12 -37.29 9.57
C ALA A 18 -54.25 -38.39 8.91
N GLY A 19 -53.09 -38.71 9.49
CA GLY A 19 -52.20 -39.75 9.01
C GLY A 19 -51.31 -39.32 7.83
N LYS A 20 -51.33 -38.06 7.40
CA LYS A 20 -50.51 -37.57 6.29
C LYS A 20 -49.14 -37.08 6.78
N ARG A 21 -48.09 -37.34 6.00
CA ARG A 21 -46.74 -36.86 6.30
C ARG A 21 -46.60 -35.39 5.92
N GLN A 22 -46.25 -34.56 6.89
CA GLN A 22 -45.98 -33.13 6.73
C GLN A 22 -44.49 -32.85 7.01
N PRO A 23 -43.82 -31.97 6.27
CA PRO A 23 -42.46 -31.55 6.58
C PRO A 23 -42.45 -30.75 7.89
N ARG A 24 -41.40 -30.95 8.70
CA ARG A 24 -41.19 -30.13 9.90
C ARG A 24 -40.76 -28.72 9.49
N ILE A 25 -41.10 -27.72 10.32
CA ILE A 25 -40.85 -26.30 10.01
C ILE A 25 -39.37 -26.02 9.72
N TYR A 26 -38.44 -26.61 10.49
CA TYR A 26 -37.00 -26.44 10.22
C TYR A 26 -36.58 -27.04 8.87
N THR A 27 -37.22 -28.12 8.40
CA THR A 27 -36.94 -28.70 7.08
C THR A 27 -37.31 -27.72 5.97
N VAL A 28 -38.45 -27.04 6.13
CA VAL A 28 -38.91 -26.02 5.18
C VAL A 28 -37.95 -24.83 5.16
N ILE A 29 -37.56 -24.32 6.34
CA ILE A 29 -36.65 -23.18 6.47
C ILE A 29 -35.28 -23.51 5.88
N THR A 30 -34.69 -24.66 6.23
CA THR A 30 -33.38 -25.08 5.71
C THR A 30 -33.42 -25.27 4.20
N GLY A 31 -34.51 -25.83 3.65
CA GLY A 31 -34.70 -25.94 2.20
C GLY A 31 -34.74 -24.57 1.50
N LEU A 32 -35.39 -23.59 2.12
CA LEU A 32 -35.47 -22.21 1.61
C LEU A 32 -34.10 -21.52 1.62
N ILE A 33 -33.32 -21.68 2.69
CA ILE A 33 -31.95 -21.16 2.79
C ILE A 33 -31.07 -21.78 1.71
N LEU A 34 -31.16 -23.11 1.52
CA LEU A 34 -30.35 -23.81 0.54
C LEU A 34 -30.70 -23.38 -0.90
N LEU A 35 -31.99 -23.14 -1.18
CA LEU A 35 -32.46 -22.60 -2.46
C LEU A 35 -31.94 -21.19 -2.71
N LEU A 36 -31.93 -20.32 -1.69
CA LEU A 36 -31.34 -18.98 -1.79
C LEU A 36 -29.84 -19.03 -2.06
N LEU A 37 -29.10 -19.92 -1.38
CA LEU A 37 -27.67 -20.12 -1.62
C LEU A 37 -27.40 -20.63 -3.05
N PHE A 38 -28.22 -21.54 -3.57
CA PHE A 38 -28.12 -22.00 -4.95
C PHE A 38 -28.42 -20.89 -5.96
N ALA A 39 -29.43 -20.05 -5.71
CA ALA A 39 -29.73 -18.92 -6.57
C ALA A 39 -28.60 -17.88 -6.57
N ALA A 40 -28.07 -17.52 -5.40
CA ALA A 40 -26.96 -16.58 -5.27
C ALA A 40 -25.67 -17.13 -5.90
N GLY A 41 -25.31 -18.38 -5.61
CA GLY A 41 -24.15 -19.04 -6.21
C GLY A 41 -24.27 -19.22 -7.72
N GLY A 42 -25.48 -19.56 -8.20
CA GLY A 42 -25.78 -19.64 -9.63
C GLY A 42 -25.64 -18.29 -10.33
N MET A 43 -26.17 -17.21 -9.75
CA MET A 43 -26.00 -15.85 -10.29
C MET A 43 -24.54 -15.42 -10.29
N ALA A 44 -23.78 -15.67 -9.23
CA ALA A 44 -22.34 -15.36 -9.18
C ALA A 44 -21.55 -16.12 -10.25
N GLY A 45 -21.85 -17.42 -10.45
CA GLY A 45 -21.25 -18.24 -11.50
C GLY A 45 -21.58 -17.74 -12.91
N LEU A 46 -22.84 -17.37 -13.15
CA LEU A 46 -23.30 -16.85 -14.45
C LEU A 46 -22.68 -15.48 -14.75
N ASN A 47 -22.56 -14.61 -13.74
CA ASN A 47 -21.91 -13.31 -13.88
C ASN A 47 -20.42 -13.46 -14.20
N ARG A 48 -19.73 -14.39 -13.52
CA ARG A 48 -18.33 -14.73 -13.81
C ARG A 48 -18.16 -15.27 -15.23
N TYR A 49 -19.08 -16.12 -15.70
CA TYR A 49 -19.06 -16.65 -17.07
C TYR A 49 -19.25 -15.56 -18.12
N LEU A 50 -20.20 -14.64 -17.90
CA LEU A 50 -20.45 -13.51 -18.80
C LEU A 50 -19.28 -12.51 -18.84
N LEU A 51 -18.57 -12.32 -17.73
CA LEU A 51 -17.35 -11.50 -17.70
C LEU A 51 -16.21 -12.16 -18.49
N MET A 52 -15.97 -13.46 -18.29
CA MET A 52 -14.94 -14.20 -19.04
C MET A 52 -15.20 -14.22 -20.55
N SER A 53 -16.46 -14.30 -20.98
CA SER A 53 -16.79 -14.31 -22.42
C SER A 53 -16.56 -12.96 -23.12
N ARG A 54 -16.49 -11.84 -22.38
CA ARG A 54 -16.15 -10.52 -22.93
C ARG A 54 -14.64 -10.25 -23.03
N VAL A 55 -13.80 -11.01 -22.32
CA VAL A 55 -12.34 -10.78 -22.26
C VAL A 55 -11.58 -11.48 -23.39
N GLN A 56 -12.23 -12.33 -24.18
CA GLN A 56 -11.67 -12.89 -25.43
C GLN A 56 -11.91 -11.99 -26.66
N ALA A 57 -11.73 -10.67 -26.52
CA ALA A 57 -11.57 -9.81 -27.67
C ALA A 57 -10.15 -10.00 -28.22
N THR A 58 -10.06 -10.58 -29.41
CA THR A 58 -8.84 -10.79 -30.20
C THR A 58 -7.98 -9.52 -30.21
N PRO A 59 -6.67 -9.58 -29.86
CA PRO A 59 -5.81 -8.42 -30.01
C PRO A 59 -5.75 -8.04 -31.49
N VAL A 60 -6.18 -6.81 -31.82
CA VAL A 60 -5.97 -6.26 -33.16
C VAL A 60 -4.47 -6.07 -33.32
N SER A 61 -3.85 -6.89 -34.17
CA SER A 61 -2.46 -6.71 -34.57
C SER A 61 -2.31 -5.36 -35.26
N VAL A 62 -1.59 -4.43 -34.62
CA VAL A 62 -1.17 -3.19 -35.26
C VAL A 62 -0.10 -3.55 -36.28
N SER A 63 -0.46 -3.59 -37.55
CA SER A 63 0.51 -3.66 -38.65
C SER A 63 1.29 -2.35 -38.66
N MET A 64 2.49 -2.35 -38.07
CA MET A 64 3.47 -1.30 -38.37
C MET A 64 3.88 -1.47 -39.83
N THR A 65 3.42 -0.55 -40.68
CA THR A 65 3.99 -0.37 -42.01
C THR A 65 5.39 0.21 -41.86
N THR A 66 6.39 -0.67 -41.79
CA THR A 66 7.80 -0.30 -42.01
C THR A 66 7.91 0.14 -43.47
N GLN A 67 7.87 1.45 -43.72
CA GLN A 67 8.38 2.00 -44.96
C GLN A 67 9.90 1.83 -44.94
N VAL A 68 10.36 0.81 -45.66
CA VAL A 68 11.75 0.67 -46.08
C VAL A 68 12.01 1.81 -47.06
N ILE A 69 12.68 2.87 -46.59
CA ILE A 69 13.29 3.85 -47.48
C ILE A 69 14.66 3.30 -47.84
N GLU A 70 14.79 3.03 -49.14
CA GLU A 70 15.98 2.58 -49.83
C GLU A 70 17.15 3.54 -49.58
N SER A 71 18.30 2.95 -49.22
CA SER A 71 19.54 3.65 -48.92
C SER A 71 20.07 4.33 -50.19
N SER A 72 20.23 5.65 -50.16
CA SER A 72 21.10 6.36 -51.09
C SER A 72 21.99 7.33 -50.32
N GLU A 73 23.28 7.18 -50.58
CA GLU A 73 24.45 7.74 -49.93
C GLU A 73 24.70 9.18 -50.43
N THR A 74 24.68 10.20 -49.55
CA THR A 74 25.46 11.45 -49.69
C THR A 74 25.57 12.18 -48.33
N GLU A 75 26.79 12.56 -47.95
CA GLU A 75 27.22 13.28 -46.74
C GLU A 75 26.79 14.79 -46.66
N PRO A 76 26.95 15.47 -45.50
CA PRO A 76 26.13 16.61 -44.99
C PRO A 76 26.82 17.99 -45.22
N PRO A 77 26.41 19.15 -44.61
CA PRO A 77 25.34 19.43 -43.64
C PRO A 77 24.46 20.67 -43.91
N ALA A 78 23.27 20.70 -43.31
CA ALA A 78 22.64 21.94 -42.88
C ALA A 78 21.85 21.68 -41.59
N THR A 79 22.39 22.20 -40.49
CA THR A 79 21.82 22.19 -39.15
C THR A 79 20.50 22.97 -39.16
N VAL A 80 19.39 22.28 -39.38
CA VAL A 80 18.08 22.80 -38.97
C VAL A 80 17.96 22.45 -37.49
N GLN A 81 18.11 23.47 -36.66
CA GLN A 81 17.76 23.44 -35.26
C GLN A 81 16.31 22.94 -35.14
N SER A 82 16.15 21.69 -34.71
CA SER A 82 14.89 21.21 -34.16
C SER A 82 14.76 21.89 -32.80
N GLU A 83 14.05 23.01 -32.78
CA GLU A 83 13.66 23.69 -31.56
C GLU A 83 12.91 22.70 -30.67
N GLY A 84 13.47 22.49 -29.48
CA GLY A 84 12.70 22.19 -28.28
C GLY A 84 11.96 20.86 -28.30
N ASN A 85 12.69 19.75 -28.20
CA ASN A 85 12.24 18.69 -27.31
C ASN A 85 12.33 19.26 -25.88
N VAL A 86 11.37 20.12 -25.51
CA VAL A 86 11.15 20.49 -24.13
C VAL A 86 10.73 19.17 -23.49
N SER A 87 11.66 18.53 -22.80
CA SER A 87 11.29 17.67 -21.68
C SER A 87 10.53 18.58 -20.73
N SER A 88 9.23 18.74 -20.97
CA SER A 88 8.32 19.38 -20.05
C SER A 88 8.42 18.51 -18.81
N GLY A 89 9.04 19.05 -17.75
CA GLY A 89 9.17 18.36 -16.48
C GLY A 89 7.82 17.82 -16.03
N CYS A 90 7.85 16.80 -15.17
CA CYS A 90 6.61 16.23 -14.66
C CYS A 90 5.73 17.33 -14.04
N PRO A 91 4.41 17.40 -14.34
CA PRO A 91 3.55 18.43 -13.82
C PRO A 91 3.55 18.37 -12.28
N THR A 92 3.80 19.51 -11.64
CA THR A 92 3.77 19.65 -10.18
C THR A 92 2.45 20.23 -9.69
N ASP A 93 1.63 20.81 -10.55
CA ASP A 93 0.29 21.21 -10.16
C ASP A 93 -0.62 19.97 -10.13
N SER A 94 -1.12 19.62 -8.93
CA SER A 94 -2.02 18.48 -8.75
C SER A 94 -3.35 18.62 -9.49
N THR A 95 -3.73 19.82 -9.93
CA THR A 95 -4.92 20.04 -10.75
C THR A 95 -4.75 19.56 -12.19
N GLU A 96 -3.51 19.43 -12.66
CA GLU A 96 -3.17 18.92 -14.00
C GLU A 96 -3.13 17.39 -14.06
N TRP A 97 -3.20 16.72 -12.90
CA TRP A 97 -3.12 15.27 -12.81
C TRP A 97 -4.48 14.62 -13.08
N SER A 98 -4.51 13.58 -13.89
CA SER A 98 -5.70 12.73 -14.01
C SER A 98 -5.63 11.55 -13.06
N PHE A 99 -6.80 11.18 -12.51
CA PHE A 99 -6.94 10.03 -11.64
C PHE A 99 -7.84 9.00 -12.33
N SER A 100 -7.31 7.78 -12.50
CA SER A 100 -8.01 6.70 -13.19
C SER A 100 -8.25 5.54 -12.22
N PRO A 101 -9.47 5.01 -12.12
CA PRO A 101 -9.75 3.86 -11.25
C PRO A 101 -8.99 2.62 -11.71
N THR A 102 -8.81 1.67 -10.79
CA THR A 102 -8.20 0.37 -11.08
C THR A 102 -9.24 -0.74 -10.99
N LEU A 103 -8.88 -1.93 -11.48
CA LEU A 103 -9.70 -3.14 -11.29
C LEU A 103 -9.87 -3.56 -9.82
N ILE A 104 -9.07 -2.99 -8.90
CA ILE A 104 -9.04 -3.35 -7.48
C ILE A 104 -9.75 -2.30 -6.62
N SER A 105 -9.79 -1.04 -7.04
CA SER A 105 -10.43 0.03 -6.29
C SER A 105 -10.86 1.18 -7.19
N GLU A 106 -12.07 1.68 -6.94
CA GLU A 106 -12.58 2.93 -7.53
C GLU A 106 -12.06 4.16 -6.76
N ASN A 107 -11.82 4.00 -5.46
CA ASN A 107 -11.37 5.07 -4.55
C ASN A 107 -9.87 5.31 -4.60
N HIS A 108 -9.09 4.24 -4.74
CA HIS A 108 -7.63 4.30 -4.82
C HIS A 108 -7.23 4.21 -6.29
N GLN A 109 -6.90 5.36 -6.85
CA GLN A 109 -6.75 5.58 -8.28
C GLN A 109 -5.28 5.71 -8.67
N VAL A 110 -5.00 5.48 -9.95
CA VAL A 110 -3.70 5.72 -10.59
C VAL A 110 -3.61 7.19 -10.97
N ILE A 111 -2.51 7.84 -10.61
CA ILE A 111 -2.20 9.21 -11.06
C ILE A 111 -1.51 9.13 -12.41
N GLN A 112 -1.95 9.95 -13.36
CA GLN A 112 -1.25 10.19 -14.61
C GLN A 112 -0.91 11.68 -14.75
N PRO A 113 0.30 12.02 -15.24
CA PRO A 113 1.34 11.09 -15.71
C PRO A 113 2.08 10.37 -14.57
N ALA A 114 2.58 9.15 -14.82
CA ALA A 114 3.25 8.30 -13.82
C ALA A 114 4.52 8.93 -13.21
N CYS A 115 5.15 9.88 -13.92
CA CYS A 115 6.32 10.60 -13.41
C CYS A 115 6.06 11.33 -12.08
N VAL A 116 4.80 11.61 -11.73
CA VAL A 116 4.42 12.31 -10.48
C VAL A 116 4.90 11.51 -9.25
N TYR A 117 4.95 10.19 -9.39
CA TYR A 117 5.41 9.31 -8.33
C TYR A 117 6.90 9.47 -7.99
N GLN A 118 7.73 10.09 -8.82
CA GLN A 118 9.15 10.30 -8.51
C GLN A 118 9.35 11.11 -7.21
N GLY A 119 8.51 12.12 -6.97
CA GLY A 119 8.54 12.88 -5.71
C GLY A 119 8.11 12.04 -4.50
N LEU A 120 7.11 11.18 -4.69
CA LEU A 120 6.65 10.24 -3.68
C LEU A 120 7.75 9.21 -3.36
N GLU A 121 8.36 8.62 -4.38
CA GLU A 121 9.45 7.65 -4.26
C GLU A 121 10.60 8.19 -3.40
N ARG A 122 10.98 9.46 -3.54
CA ARG A 122 12.01 10.07 -2.69
C ARG A 122 11.62 10.06 -1.20
N THR A 123 10.35 10.26 -0.89
CA THR A 123 9.84 10.24 0.49
C THR A 123 9.69 8.81 1.01
N ILE A 124 9.38 7.86 0.13
CA ILE A 124 9.41 6.43 0.43
C ILE A 124 10.83 5.95 0.71
N ALA A 125 11.83 6.42 -0.06
CA ALA A 125 13.23 6.16 0.21
C ALA A 125 13.63 6.64 1.60
N TRP A 126 13.12 7.82 2.03
CA TRP A 126 13.36 8.34 3.37
C TRP A 126 12.76 7.44 4.45
N ALA A 127 11.49 7.07 4.29
CA ALA A 127 10.83 6.17 5.25
C ALA A 127 11.52 4.81 5.33
N LEU A 128 11.94 4.26 4.18
CA LEU A 128 12.65 2.99 4.11
C LEU A 128 14.04 3.08 4.72
N ALA A 129 14.82 4.13 4.42
CA ALA A 129 16.14 4.33 5.00
C ALA A 129 16.09 4.36 6.54
N VAL A 130 15.04 4.95 7.13
CA VAL A 130 14.82 4.90 8.59
C VAL A 130 14.67 3.47 9.11
N ARG A 131 14.02 2.55 8.36
CA ARG A 131 13.91 1.11 8.71
C ARG A 131 15.21 0.33 8.51
N GLU A 132 16.15 0.91 7.79
CA GLU A 132 17.45 0.33 7.43
C GLU A 132 18.60 0.88 8.30
N GLY A 133 18.27 1.52 9.42
CA GLY A 133 19.22 1.98 10.44
C GLY A 133 19.73 3.41 10.27
N TYR A 134 19.26 4.16 9.28
CA TYR A 134 19.56 5.59 9.21
C TYR A 134 18.77 6.33 10.27
N SER A 135 19.40 7.29 10.94
CA SER A 135 18.64 8.26 11.73
C SER A 135 17.79 9.12 10.80
N ARG A 136 16.72 9.73 11.32
CA ARG A 136 15.87 10.60 10.50
C ARG A 136 16.65 11.78 9.93
N ALA A 137 17.51 12.38 10.75
CA ALA A 137 18.37 13.48 10.33
C ALA A 137 19.31 13.06 9.20
N GLU A 138 19.96 11.89 9.30
CA GLU A 138 20.81 11.37 8.23
C GLU A 138 20.00 11.07 6.97
N ALA A 139 18.87 10.37 7.07
CA ALA A 139 18.03 10.05 5.92
C ALA A 139 17.54 11.34 5.21
N THR A 140 17.14 12.35 5.98
CA THR A 140 16.76 13.68 5.49
C THR A 140 17.90 14.31 4.70
N GLN A 141 19.10 14.35 5.27
CA GLN A 141 20.27 14.94 4.63
C GLN A 141 20.68 14.18 3.36
N GLN A 142 20.77 12.85 3.43
CA GLN A 142 21.23 12.02 2.31
C GLN A 142 20.30 12.07 1.10
N LEU A 143 19.00 12.24 1.33
CA LEU A 143 18.00 12.34 0.26
C LEU A 143 17.71 13.80 -0.17
N GLY A 144 18.47 14.76 0.36
CA GLY A 144 18.42 16.15 -0.08
C GLY A 144 17.16 16.90 0.36
N PHE A 145 16.56 16.51 1.48
CA PHE A 145 15.45 17.22 2.08
C PHE A 145 15.93 18.37 2.96
N SER A 146 15.25 19.51 2.93
CA SER A 146 15.55 20.66 3.81
C SER A 146 15.05 20.47 5.24
N GLU A 147 14.04 19.63 5.43
CA GLU A 147 13.44 19.26 6.71
C GLU A 147 13.00 17.80 6.68
N MET A 148 12.64 17.20 7.81
CA MET A 148 12.10 15.84 7.81
C MET A 148 10.77 15.83 7.01
N PRO A 149 10.64 14.99 5.97
CA PRO A 149 9.44 14.94 5.12
C PRO A 149 8.33 14.13 5.82
N MET A 150 7.93 14.58 7.01
CA MET A 150 6.88 13.99 7.82
C MET A 150 6.05 15.08 8.50
N ARG A 151 4.79 14.77 8.80
CA ARG A 151 3.86 15.67 9.48
C ARG A 151 3.08 14.91 10.52
N GLN A 152 3.28 15.23 11.79
CA GLN A 152 2.61 14.53 12.88
C GLN A 152 1.14 14.90 12.92
N LEU A 153 0.30 13.96 12.51
CA LEU A 153 -1.15 14.02 12.59
C LEU A 153 -1.64 12.92 13.55
N GLU A 154 -2.80 13.13 14.16
CA GLU A 154 -3.48 12.10 14.95
C GLU A 154 -4.43 11.26 14.07
N MET A 155 -5.06 11.91 13.08
CA MET A 155 -6.05 11.33 12.19
C MET A 155 -5.81 11.82 10.76
N VAL A 156 -6.17 10.99 9.78
CA VAL A 156 -6.22 11.36 8.36
C VAL A 156 -7.56 10.90 7.79
N THR A 157 -8.25 11.77 7.06
CA THR A 157 -9.53 11.41 6.41
C THR A 157 -9.28 10.73 5.06
N ILE A 158 -9.79 9.52 4.87
CA ILE A 158 -9.63 8.72 3.63
C ILE A 158 -10.99 8.30 3.06
N PRO A 159 -11.10 8.08 1.73
CA PRO A 159 -12.30 7.50 1.13
C PRO A 159 -12.41 6.00 1.44
N SER A 160 -13.63 5.55 1.71
CA SER A 160 -13.99 4.13 1.92
C SER A 160 -14.87 3.60 0.79
N ASP A 161 -15.02 2.27 0.68
CA ASP A 161 -15.68 1.56 -0.44
C ASP A 161 -17.17 1.93 -0.70
N ALA A 162 -17.77 2.82 0.11
CA ALA A 162 -19.14 3.32 -0.02
C ALA A 162 -19.24 4.83 -0.36
N ASP A 163 -18.19 5.43 -0.92
CA ASP A 163 -18.06 6.89 -1.11
C ASP A 163 -18.14 7.69 0.20
N GLU A 164 -18.02 7.02 1.35
CA GLU A 164 -17.99 7.63 2.67
C GLU A 164 -16.56 8.02 3.03
N LEU A 165 -16.41 9.20 3.64
CA LEU A 165 -15.16 9.66 4.23
C LEU A 165 -15.03 9.13 5.65
N VAL A 166 -13.86 8.57 5.97
CA VAL A 166 -13.58 8.00 7.30
C VAL A 166 -12.29 8.61 7.84
N ASP A 167 -12.34 9.10 9.07
CA ASP A 167 -11.15 9.52 9.79
C ASP A 167 -10.44 8.27 10.34
N VAL A 168 -9.24 8.00 9.83
CA VAL A 168 -8.41 6.90 10.32
C VAL A 168 -7.34 7.40 11.28
N PRO A 169 -7.20 6.79 12.47
CA PRO A 169 -6.11 7.11 13.37
C PRO A 169 -4.78 6.70 12.75
N VAL A 170 -3.79 7.59 12.86
CA VAL A 170 -2.44 7.35 12.40
C VAL A 170 -1.45 7.43 13.54
N SER A 171 -0.37 6.68 13.41
CA SER A 171 0.71 6.64 14.37
C SER A 171 2.03 6.88 13.67
N PHE A 172 2.97 7.44 14.42
CA PHE A 172 4.34 7.65 13.98
C PHE A 172 5.28 6.83 14.82
N ILE A 173 6.34 6.35 14.17
CA ILE A 173 7.56 6.06 14.89
C ILE A 173 8.06 7.39 15.48
N PRO A 174 8.51 7.44 16.74
CA PRO A 174 8.95 8.65 17.43
C PRO A 174 9.77 9.61 16.54
N PRO A 175 9.45 10.92 16.47
CA PRO A 175 10.04 11.86 15.51
C PRO A 175 11.47 12.31 15.85
N ASN A 176 12.11 11.68 16.84
CA ASN A 176 13.43 12.09 17.30
C ASN A 176 14.46 11.98 16.15
N PRO A 177 15.18 13.07 15.82
CA PRO A 177 16.07 13.13 14.66
C PRO A 177 17.18 12.07 14.69
N ASP A 178 17.67 11.72 15.88
CA ASP A 178 18.80 10.80 16.10
C ASP A 178 18.36 9.36 16.36
N PHE A 179 17.05 9.10 16.42
CA PHE A 179 16.53 7.75 16.64
C PHE A 179 16.72 6.88 15.40
N THR A 180 17.35 5.73 15.60
CA THR A 180 17.64 4.73 14.56
C THR A 180 16.90 3.44 14.85
N GLU A 181 16.47 2.76 13.78
CA GLU A 181 15.90 1.44 13.88
C GLU A 181 16.27 0.54 12.70
N TRP A 182 16.38 -0.77 12.96
CA TRP A 182 16.57 -1.78 11.93
C TRP A 182 15.44 -2.79 12.01
N ARG A 183 14.76 -3.05 10.89
CA ARG A 183 13.76 -4.10 10.79
C ARG A 183 14.32 -5.32 10.06
N LEU A 184 14.61 -6.37 10.84
CA LEU A 184 15.44 -7.49 10.39
C LEU A 184 14.70 -8.83 10.44
N ASN A 185 14.98 -9.68 9.47
CA ASN A 185 14.63 -11.08 9.56
C ASN A 185 15.56 -11.84 10.54
N ALA A 186 15.33 -13.15 10.72
CA ALA A 186 16.11 -13.98 11.64
C ALA A 186 17.62 -14.06 11.29
N ARG A 187 18.00 -13.75 10.05
CA ARG A 187 19.39 -13.74 9.58
C ARG A 187 20.06 -12.37 9.73
N GLY A 188 19.35 -11.34 10.20
CA GLY A 188 19.87 -9.98 10.27
C GLY A 188 19.88 -9.26 8.92
N GLU A 189 19.04 -9.69 7.97
CA GLU A 189 18.88 -9.01 6.68
C GLU A 189 17.67 -8.06 6.72
N PRO A 190 17.66 -7.00 5.89
CA PRO A 190 16.50 -6.14 5.68
C PRO A 190 15.23 -6.93 5.38
N ALA A 191 14.12 -6.55 6.02
CA ALA A 191 12.87 -7.30 5.91
C ALA A 191 11.63 -6.40 5.79
N VAL A 192 11.80 -5.24 5.15
CA VAL A 192 10.69 -4.33 4.83
C VAL A 192 10.59 -4.17 3.32
N THR A 193 9.36 -4.21 2.81
CA THR A 193 9.08 -3.82 1.43
C THR A 193 7.83 -2.95 1.37
N TYR A 194 7.94 -1.84 0.64
CA TYR A 194 6.83 -0.96 0.34
C TYR A 194 6.26 -1.22 -1.05
N ALA A 195 4.99 -0.91 -1.26
CA ALA A 195 4.42 -0.75 -2.60
C ALA A 195 3.22 0.17 -2.61
N LEU A 196 3.02 0.85 -3.74
CA LEU A 196 1.87 1.71 -3.95
C LEU A 196 0.58 0.89 -3.95
N ARG A 197 -0.40 1.31 -3.15
CA ARG A 197 -1.76 0.75 -3.14
C ARG A 197 -2.77 1.61 -3.91
N GLY A 198 -2.44 2.88 -4.12
CA GLY A 198 -3.19 3.84 -4.93
C GLY A 198 -3.30 5.20 -4.24
N CYS A 199 -3.87 6.18 -4.94
CA CYS A 199 -3.98 7.56 -4.45
C CYS A 199 -5.38 8.12 -4.66
N PHE A 200 -5.72 9.17 -3.92
CA PHE A 200 -7.00 9.85 -4.07
C PHE A 200 -6.82 11.36 -3.93
N ARG A 201 -7.70 12.11 -4.61
CA ARG A 201 -7.87 13.53 -4.34
C ARG A 201 -8.61 13.70 -3.02
N THR A 202 -8.22 14.70 -2.25
CA THR A 202 -8.91 15.02 -0.99
C THR A 202 -10.00 16.08 -1.18
N SER A 203 -10.63 16.02 -2.34
CA SER A 203 -11.70 16.91 -2.77
C SER A 203 -12.66 16.16 -3.68
N THR A 204 -13.94 16.46 -3.58
CA THR A 204 -14.99 15.92 -4.45
C THR A 204 -15.94 17.02 -4.90
N ILE A 205 -16.74 16.75 -5.93
CA ILE A 205 -17.77 17.65 -6.42
C ILE A 205 -19.13 17.12 -5.98
N THR A 206 -19.76 17.81 -5.02
CA THR A 206 -21.11 17.51 -4.55
C THR A 206 -22.08 18.55 -5.12
N GLY A 207 -22.84 18.16 -6.15
CA GLY A 207 -23.69 19.07 -6.90
C GLY A 207 -22.88 20.12 -7.67
N ASN A 208 -22.99 21.39 -7.28
CA ASN A 208 -22.25 22.51 -7.88
C ASN A 208 -21.16 23.09 -6.96
N ARG A 209 -20.75 22.36 -5.92
CA ARG A 209 -19.74 22.80 -4.95
C ARG A 209 -18.59 21.80 -4.91
N VAL A 210 -17.39 22.34 -4.71
CA VAL A 210 -16.22 21.55 -4.36
C VAL A 210 -16.19 21.41 -2.84
N GLU A 211 -16.17 20.18 -2.36
CA GLU A 211 -15.98 19.84 -0.96
C GLU A 211 -14.55 19.34 -0.78
N ILE A 212 -13.79 19.95 0.13
CA ILE A 212 -12.37 19.66 0.38
C ILE A 212 -12.24 19.20 1.83
N TRP A 213 -11.53 18.09 2.06
CA TRP A 213 -11.30 17.55 3.41
C TRP A 213 -9.82 17.32 3.74
N GLY A 214 -8.91 17.36 2.76
CA GLY A 214 -7.50 17.03 2.97
C GLY A 214 -6.64 18.13 3.61
N GLY A 215 -7.22 19.28 3.94
CA GLY A 215 -6.47 20.43 4.44
C GLY A 215 -5.40 20.87 3.44
N ASP A 216 -4.14 20.83 3.87
CA ASP A 216 -2.97 21.22 3.06
C ASP A 216 -2.53 20.15 2.03
N TYR A 217 -3.18 18.98 2.01
CA TYR A 217 -2.77 17.85 1.19
C TYR A 217 -3.82 17.55 0.10
N PRO A 218 -3.76 18.19 -1.10
CA PRO A 218 -4.76 17.98 -2.15
C PRO A 218 -4.83 16.54 -2.69
N VAL A 219 -3.77 15.76 -2.45
CA VAL A 219 -3.64 14.36 -2.88
C VAL A 219 -3.00 13.56 -1.76
N VAL A 220 -3.54 12.37 -1.49
CA VAL A 220 -2.94 11.41 -0.56
C VAL A 220 -2.78 10.07 -1.26
N CYS A 221 -1.62 9.44 -1.06
CA CYS A 221 -1.33 8.10 -1.53
C CYS A 221 -1.21 7.12 -0.36
N ILE A 222 -1.73 5.91 -0.57
CA ILE A 222 -1.59 4.80 0.35
C ILE A 222 -0.47 3.88 -0.14
N VAL A 223 0.46 3.59 0.75
CA VAL A 223 1.57 2.66 0.51
C VAL A 223 1.45 1.52 1.50
N VAL A 224 1.45 0.30 1.01
CA VAL A 224 1.49 -0.88 1.88
C VAL A 224 2.92 -1.09 2.38
N GLU A 225 3.08 -1.40 3.67
CA GLU A 225 4.33 -1.85 4.28
C GLU A 225 4.18 -3.32 4.64
N ASP A 226 4.88 -4.20 3.93
CA ASP A 226 5.08 -5.57 4.37
C ASP A 226 6.37 -5.62 5.18
N ALA A 227 6.21 -5.67 6.50
CA ALA A 227 7.30 -5.80 7.45
C ALA A 227 7.41 -7.29 7.85
N GLU A 228 8.22 -8.04 7.11
CA GLU A 228 8.48 -9.48 7.33
C GLU A 228 9.56 -9.73 8.41
N ASN A 229 9.93 -8.67 9.14
CA ASN A 229 10.95 -8.72 10.16
C ASN A 229 10.48 -9.53 11.38
N THR A 230 11.40 -10.30 11.94
CA THR A 230 11.21 -11.02 13.20
C THR A 230 11.86 -10.31 14.38
N HIS A 231 12.71 -9.32 14.09
CA HIS A 231 13.39 -8.50 15.08
C HIS A 231 13.32 -7.03 14.69
N ILE A 232 13.29 -6.16 15.69
CA ILE A 232 13.51 -4.72 15.53
C ILE A 232 14.63 -4.32 16.48
N VAL A 233 15.70 -3.75 15.95
CA VAL A 233 16.79 -3.16 16.74
C VAL A 233 16.54 -1.67 16.81
N TYR A 234 16.54 -1.12 18.01
CA TYR A 234 16.38 0.31 18.27
C TYR A 234 17.68 0.85 18.85
N SER A 235 18.11 2.04 18.41
CA SER A 235 19.22 2.74 19.06
C SER A 235 19.00 4.25 19.14
N LEU A 236 19.36 4.79 20.30
CA LEU A 236 19.31 6.22 20.60
C LEU A 236 20.36 6.56 21.65
N ASN A 237 21.15 7.63 21.44
CA ASN A 237 22.12 8.13 22.41
C ASN A 237 23.11 7.06 22.92
N GLY A 238 23.50 6.11 22.07
CA GLY A 238 24.41 5.02 22.42
C GLY A 238 23.75 3.83 23.15
N HIS A 239 22.48 3.95 23.51
CA HIS A 239 21.68 2.85 24.05
C HIS A 239 21.09 2.02 22.92
N THR A 240 21.00 0.71 23.12
CA THR A 240 20.51 -0.22 22.08
C THR A 240 19.64 -1.31 22.68
N TYR A 241 18.50 -1.57 22.04
CA TYR A 241 17.58 -2.62 22.45
C TYR A 241 17.00 -3.35 21.24
N THR A 242 16.92 -4.67 21.31
CA THR A 242 16.34 -5.55 20.30
C THR A 242 15.05 -6.14 20.82
N SER A 243 13.96 -5.92 20.10
CA SER A 243 12.66 -6.52 20.36
C SER A 243 12.37 -7.65 19.38
N PRO A 244 11.72 -8.75 19.78
CA PRO A 244 11.04 -9.61 18.82
C PRO A 244 9.92 -8.82 18.13
N ALA A 245 9.58 -9.23 16.91
CA ALA A 245 8.49 -8.67 16.13
C ALA A 245 7.72 -9.78 15.41
N THR A 246 6.41 -9.58 15.31
CA THR A 246 5.55 -10.38 14.45
C THR A 246 5.54 -9.76 13.06
N PRO A 247 5.72 -10.55 11.99
CA PRO A 247 5.54 -10.08 10.63
C PRO A 247 4.17 -9.44 10.42
N MET A 248 4.14 -8.21 9.92
CA MET A 248 2.91 -7.41 9.84
C MET A 248 2.86 -6.62 8.54
N ARG A 249 1.68 -6.58 7.94
CA ARG A 249 1.29 -5.66 6.89
C ARG A 249 0.60 -4.44 7.51
N SER A 250 1.05 -3.25 7.14
CA SER A 250 0.45 -1.98 7.56
C SER A 250 0.31 -1.02 6.38
N PHE A 251 -0.38 0.11 6.59
CA PHE A 251 -0.72 1.07 5.54
C PHE A 251 -0.21 2.46 5.91
N LEU A 252 0.73 2.98 5.12
CA LEU A 252 1.32 4.30 5.28
C LEU A 252 0.58 5.30 4.38
N LEU A 253 0.36 6.50 4.89
CA LEU A 253 -0.29 7.59 4.17
C LEU A 253 0.74 8.67 3.84
N PHE A 254 0.81 9.06 2.57
CA PHE A 254 1.70 10.11 2.09
C PHE A 254 0.89 11.24 1.46
N GLY A 255 1.07 12.46 1.95
CA GLY A 255 0.38 13.65 1.48
C GLY A 255 1.25 14.44 0.52
N TYR A 256 0.68 14.82 -0.61
CA TYR A 256 1.30 15.78 -1.51
C TYR A 256 1.12 17.20 -0.97
N ILE A 257 2.15 18.05 -1.02
CA ILE A 257 2.04 19.46 -0.62
C ILE A 257 2.01 20.35 -1.88
N SER A 258 3.16 20.50 -2.54
CA SER A 258 3.33 21.25 -3.78
C SER A 258 4.68 20.91 -4.40
N ASP A 259 4.91 21.30 -5.65
CA ASP A 259 6.24 21.29 -6.29
C ASP A 259 6.98 19.94 -6.25
N GLY A 260 6.25 18.83 -6.36
CA GLY A 260 6.80 17.48 -6.29
C GLY A 260 7.17 17.03 -4.86
N TYR A 261 6.81 17.80 -3.84
CA TYR A 261 7.09 17.51 -2.44
C TYR A 261 5.96 16.69 -1.80
N TRP A 262 6.36 15.58 -1.20
CA TRP A 262 5.50 14.65 -0.48
C TRP A 262 6.00 14.52 0.96
N VAL A 263 5.07 14.24 1.88
CA VAL A 263 5.38 14.02 3.29
C VAL A 263 4.66 12.79 3.81
N TRP A 264 5.29 12.11 4.75
CA TRP A 264 4.66 11.01 5.47
C TRP A 264 3.68 11.53 6.52
N LEU A 265 2.40 11.17 6.37
CA LEU A 265 1.30 11.54 7.27
C LEU A 265 1.07 10.51 8.38
N GLY A 266 1.76 9.38 8.33
CA GLY A 266 1.77 8.37 9.38
C GLY A 266 1.41 6.97 8.88
N THR A 267 1.42 6.00 9.79
CA THR A 267 0.94 4.64 9.55
C THR A 267 -0.42 4.48 10.22
N GLN A 268 -1.42 4.00 9.47
CA GLN A 268 -2.72 3.67 10.03
C GLN A 268 -2.55 2.72 11.23
N THR A 269 -3.23 3.04 12.33
CA THR A 269 -3.18 2.17 13.52
C THR A 269 -3.90 0.86 13.26
N GLU A 270 -4.96 0.90 12.43
CA GLU A 270 -5.73 -0.23 11.95
C GLU A 270 -6.16 0.00 10.49
N PRO A 271 -6.24 -1.06 9.65
CA PRO A 271 -5.93 -2.45 9.99
C PRO A 271 -4.43 -2.74 10.01
N LYS A 272 -3.98 -3.56 10.97
CA LYS A 272 -2.69 -4.25 10.93
C LYS A 272 -2.91 -5.75 10.72
N ILE A 273 -2.36 -6.29 9.65
CA ILE A 273 -2.64 -7.66 9.22
C ILE A 273 -1.37 -8.49 9.42
N GLU A 274 -1.43 -9.54 10.23
CA GLU A 274 -0.30 -10.45 10.39
C GLU A 274 0.03 -11.14 9.05
N ILE A 275 1.32 -11.21 8.71
CA ILE A 275 1.79 -11.88 7.49
C ILE A 275 2.02 -13.36 7.81
N THR A 276 1.05 -14.19 7.45
CA THR A 276 1.14 -15.65 7.64
C THR A 276 1.71 -16.38 6.42
N ASP A 277 1.55 -15.82 5.22
CA ASP A 277 2.13 -16.32 3.97
C ASP A 277 2.89 -15.20 3.23
N PRO A 278 4.21 -15.11 3.43
CA PRO A 278 5.03 -14.09 2.76
C PRO A 278 4.97 -14.17 1.22
N GLN A 279 4.76 -15.35 0.64
CA GLN A 279 4.72 -15.50 -0.82
C GLN A 279 3.43 -14.94 -1.40
N GLU A 280 2.30 -15.17 -0.73
CA GLU A 280 1.01 -14.57 -1.11
C GLU A 280 1.10 -13.04 -1.07
N ASN A 281 1.62 -12.48 0.03
CA ASN A 281 1.80 -11.03 0.18
C ASN A 281 2.73 -10.44 -0.87
N ALA A 282 3.85 -11.12 -1.19
CA ALA A 282 4.77 -10.68 -2.24
C ALA A 282 4.12 -10.69 -3.64
N SER A 283 3.30 -11.70 -3.93
CA SER A 283 2.56 -11.81 -5.19
C SER A 283 1.49 -10.72 -5.34
N ASP A 284 0.70 -10.50 -4.28
CA ASP A 284 -0.27 -9.39 -4.21
C ASP A 284 0.43 -8.05 -4.43
N ARG A 285 1.53 -7.80 -3.72
CA ARG A 285 2.31 -6.56 -3.82
C ARG A 285 2.79 -6.28 -5.24
N LEU A 286 3.37 -7.28 -5.91
CA LEU A 286 3.84 -7.14 -7.29
C LEU A 286 2.69 -6.91 -8.27
N THR A 287 1.58 -7.63 -8.09
CA THR A 287 0.38 -7.49 -8.91
C THR A 287 -0.18 -6.07 -8.82
N VAL A 288 -0.32 -5.55 -7.60
CA VAL A 288 -0.83 -4.21 -7.33
C VAL A 288 0.13 -3.16 -7.88
N ALA A 289 1.43 -3.25 -7.59
CA ALA A 289 2.41 -2.29 -8.10
C ALA A 289 2.38 -2.18 -9.63
N THR A 290 2.23 -3.31 -10.33
CA THR A 290 2.13 -3.36 -11.80
C THR A 290 0.89 -2.61 -12.31
N LEU A 291 -0.25 -2.68 -11.61
CA LEU A 291 -1.46 -1.94 -11.99
C LEU A 291 -1.30 -0.42 -11.90
N TYR A 292 -0.39 0.05 -11.04
CA TYR A 292 -0.10 1.47 -10.85
C TYR A 292 1.12 1.95 -11.65
N ASP A 293 1.66 1.14 -12.58
CA ASP A 293 2.92 1.42 -13.28
C ASP A 293 4.07 1.76 -12.30
N SER A 294 4.07 1.07 -11.16
CA SER A 294 4.98 1.24 -10.04
C SER A 294 5.77 -0.05 -9.80
N GLN A 295 6.78 0.02 -8.94
CA GLN A 295 7.55 -1.12 -8.48
C GLN A 295 7.45 -1.27 -6.95
N PRO A 296 7.74 -2.47 -6.41
CA PRO A 296 8.04 -2.61 -4.99
C PRO A 296 9.33 -1.88 -4.62
N TRP A 297 9.34 -1.24 -3.46
CA TRP A 297 10.48 -0.52 -2.91
C TRP A 297 11.03 -1.29 -1.71
N ASP A 298 12.16 -1.96 -1.90
CA ASP A 298 12.88 -2.73 -0.89
C ASP A 298 14.31 -2.20 -0.68
N ALA A 299 15.07 -2.83 0.21
CA ALA A 299 16.46 -2.44 0.48
C ALA A 299 17.37 -2.50 -0.77
N LYS A 300 17.07 -3.38 -1.74
CA LYS A 300 17.84 -3.44 -3.00
C LYS A 300 17.53 -2.23 -3.86
N TRP A 301 16.25 -1.85 -3.98
CA TRP A 301 15.84 -0.62 -4.64
C TRP A 301 16.51 0.59 -4.00
N LEU A 302 16.46 0.70 -2.67
CA LEU A 302 17.09 1.81 -1.94
C LEU A 302 18.60 1.91 -2.22
N MET A 303 19.31 0.77 -2.21
CA MET A 303 20.72 0.71 -2.54
C MET A 303 21.00 1.07 -4.01
N ASN A 304 20.20 0.55 -4.95
CA ASN A 304 20.48 0.71 -6.38
C ASN A 304 20.17 2.12 -6.89
N PHE A 305 19.06 2.72 -6.43
CA PHE A 305 18.57 4.01 -6.93
C PHE A 305 19.01 5.20 -6.08
N HIS A 306 19.19 5.00 -4.77
CA HIS A 306 19.58 6.08 -3.84
C HIS A 306 20.98 5.90 -3.25
N HIS A 307 21.67 4.79 -3.55
CA HIS A 307 23.00 4.49 -3.00
C HIS A 307 23.04 4.46 -1.47
N LEU A 308 21.91 4.07 -0.85
CA LEU A 308 21.76 3.94 0.60
C LEU A 308 21.63 2.46 0.97
N PRO A 309 22.75 1.73 1.16
CA PRO A 309 22.69 0.39 1.73
C PRO A 309 22.30 0.45 3.21
N MET A 310 21.76 -0.64 3.75
CA MET A 310 21.46 -0.77 5.18
C MET A 310 22.70 -0.42 6.04
N ARG A 311 22.47 0.33 7.13
CA ARG A 311 23.54 0.66 8.08
C ARG A 311 24.05 -0.60 8.78
N PRO A 312 25.34 -0.67 9.12
CA PRO A 312 25.89 -1.78 9.88
C PRO A 312 25.13 -2.00 11.19
N LEU A 313 24.88 -3.25 11.52
CA LEU A 313 24.22 -3.60 12.77
C LEU A 313 25.15 -3.42 13.97
N PRO A 314 24.61 -3.05 15.15
CA PRO A 314 25.35 -3.12 16.40
C PRO A 314 25.93 -4.53 16.64
N LYS A 315 27.11 -4.60 17.25
CA LYS A 315 27.73 -5.88 17.60
C LYS A 315 26.83 -6.65 18.56
N ASN A 316 26.65 -7.94 18.32
CA ASN A 316 25.83 -8.83 19.14
C ASN A 316 24.37 -8.35 19.31
N TRP A 317 23.81 -7.65 18.32
CA TRP A 317 22.47 -7.06 18.39
C TRP A 317 21.40 -8.04 18.88
N GLN A 318 21.47 -9.32 18.50
CA GLN A 318 20.51 -10.36 18.90
C GLN A 318 20.41 -10.56 20.42
N SER A 319 21.46 -10.27 21.17
CA SER A 319 21.48 -10.40 22.63
C SER A 319 21.18 -9.11 23.38
N LEU A 320 20.97 -7.98 22.69
CA LEU A 320 20.73 -6.68 23.32
C LEU A 320 19.27 -6.53 23.77
N THR A 321 18.83 -7.34 24.73
CA THR A 321 17.43 -7.39 25.18
C THR A 321 17.24 -6.86 26.61
N ASP A 322 18.14 -5.98 27.08
CA ASP A 322 18.06 -5.42 28.43
C ASP A 322 16.86 -4.44 28.54
N GLU A 323 15.97 -4.69 29.49
CA GLU A 323 14.83 -3.83 29.75
C GLU A 323 15.24 -2.44 30.23
N ASN A 324 16.40 -2.27 30.88
CA ASN A 324 16.89 -0.94 31.27
C ASN A 324 17.23 -0.08 30.04
N GLU A 325 17.86 -0.69 29.02
CA GLU A 325 18.17 -0.03 27.75
C GLU A 325 16.88 0.40 27.03
N LYS A 326 15.89 -0.49 26.99
CA LYS A 326 14.56 -0.18 26.46
C LYS A 326 13.91 1.00 27.20
N GLN A 327 13.86 0.97 28.53
CA GLN A 327 13.26 2.05 29.31
C GLN A 327 14.00 3.37 29.14
N PHE A 328 15.34 3.34 29.01
CA PHE A 328 16.12 4.52 28.71
C PHE A 328 15.70 5.14 27.37
N ILE A 329 15.65 4.33 26.31
CA ILE A 329 15.24 4.77 24.97
C ILE A 329 13.82 5.37 25.03
N LEU A 330 12.86 4.66 25.64
CA LEU A 330 11.47 5.14 25.76
C LEU A 330 11.37 6.46 26.52
N SER A 331 12.13 6.61 27.61
CA SER A 331 12.16 7.84 28.40
C SER A 331 12.74 9.02 27.61
N ALA A 332 13.84 8.78 26.88
CA ALA A 332 14.47 9.80 26.04
C ALA A 332 13.56 10.24 24.89
N LEU A 333 12.78 9.32 24.31
CA LEU A 333 11.81 9.63 23.27
C LEU A 333 10.61 10.43 23.82
N SER A 334 10.18 10.13 25.04
CA SER A 334 9.06 10.81 25.70
C SER A 334 9.42 12.23 26.15
N ALA A 335 10.66 12.45 26.61
CA ALA A 335 11.15 13.77 27.04
C ALA A 335 11.15 14.81 25.90
N ASN A 336 11.30 14.36 24.65
CA ASN A 336 11.30 15.24 23.48
C ASN A 336 9.91 15.76 23.08
N HIS A 337 8.83 15.30 23.70
CA HIS A 337 7.49 15.89 23.50
C HIS A 337 7.30 17.24 24.20
N GLU A 338 8.16 17.62 25.16
CA GLU A 338 7.98 18.84 25.96
C GLU A 338 8.85 20.05 25.55
N GLY A 339 9.65 20.02 24.48
CA GLY A 339 10.52 21.19 24.24
C GLY A 339 11.42 21.27 23.01
N GLY A 340 11.16 20.53 21.93
CA GLY A 340 11.87 20.74 20.66
C GLY A 340 11.06 21.58 19.69
N THR A 341 11.16 22.92 19.79
CA THR A 341 10.75 23.79 18.66
C THR A 341 11.88 23.82 17.61
N PRO A 342 11.54 24.02 16.32
CA PRO A 342 12.39 23.73 15.16
C PRO A 342 13.75 24.45 15.12
#